data_AF-A0A497F272-F1
#
_entry.id   AF-A0A497F272-F1
#
_cell.length_a   1.000
_cell.length_b   1.000
_cell.length_c   1.000
_cell.angle_alpha   90.00
_cell.angle_beta   90.00
_cell.angle_gamma   90.00
#
_symmetry.space_group_name_H-M   'P 1'
#
loop_
_entity.id
_entity.type
_entity.pdbx_description
1 polymer ?
#
loop_
_entity_poly.entity_id
_entity_poly.type
_entity_poly.pdbx_seq_one_letter_code
_entity_poly.pdbx_strand_id
1 'polypeptide(L)'
;MNYHQVLEVLRDGKVILKCSKCGGPLEICKVYSKNFMKPNEEIYASMLCFNCGFEHEFKLLSPGVWGLLKVKNVKVHSIEEYLEKFRGEFVKEE
;
A
#
# COMPACT_ATOMS: atom_id res chain seq x y z
N MET A 1 -6.62 -13.83 1.61
CA MET A 1 -6.21 -13.21 0.36
C MET A 1 -5.86 -14.32 -0.60
N ASN A 2 -6.72 -14.51 -1.58
CA ASN A 2 -6.49 -15.46 -2.66
C ASN A 2 -5.61 -14.81 -3.75
N TYR A 3 -5.13 -15.64 -4.68
CA TYR A 3 -4.27 -15.21 -5.77
C TYR A 3 -4.91 -14.12 -6.66
N HIS A 4 -6.23 -14.19 -6.88
CA HIS A 4 -6.96 -13.21 -7.68
C HIS A 4 -6.90 -11.80 -7.05
N GLN A 5 -7.09 -11.72 -5.73
CA GLN A 5 -7.01 -10.47 -4.99
C GLN A 5 -5.60 -9.86 -5.04
N VAL A 6 -4.55 -10.68 -4.97
CA VAL A 6 -3.16 -10.20 -5.13
C VAL A 6 -2.96 -9.59 -6.52
N LEU A 7 -3.41 -10.29 -7.57
CA LEU A 7 -3.30 -9.78 -8.94
C LEU A 7 -4.09 -8.48 -9.14
N GLU A 8 -5.25 -8.34 -8.51
CA GLU A 8 -6.03 -7.11 -8.52
C GLU A 8 -5.27 -5.95 -7.88
N VAL A 9 -4.66 -6.13 -6.71
CA VAL A 9 -3.82 -5.09 -6.08
C VAL A 9 -2.65 -4.69 -6.98
N LEU A 10 -1.96 -5.65 -7.59
CA LEU A 10 -0.83 -5.38 -8.47
C LEU A 10 -1.23 -4.63 -9.75
N ARG A 11 -2.38 -4.99 -10.33
CA ARG A 11 -2.94 -4.32 -11.51
C ARG A 11 -3.35 -2.88 -11.17
N ASP A 12 -4.16 -2.72 -10.13
CA ASP A 12 -4.75 -1.44 -9.77
C ASP A 12 -3.71 -0.47 -9.22
N GLY A 13 -2.75 -0.96 -8.42
CA GLY A 13 -1.67 -0.16 -7.86
C GLY A 13 -0.83 0.56 -8.92
N LYS A 14 -0.60 -0.06 -10.08
CA LYS A 14 0.17 0.55 -11.18
C LYS A 14 -0.65 1.54 -12.00
N VAL A 15 -1.93 1.26 -12.21
CA VAL A 15 -2.75 1.96 -13.22
C VAL A 15 -3.67 3.00 -12.60
N ILE A 16 -4.28 2.69 -11.47
CA ILE A 16 -5.34 3.48 -10.83
C ILE A 16 -4.78 4.37 -9.73
N LEU A 17 -3.93 3.81 -8.86
CA LEU A 17 -3.51 4.50 -7.65
C LEU A 17 -2.40 5.52 -7.96
N LYS A 18 -2.67 6.79 -7.59
CA LYS A 18 -1.75 7.91 -7.76
C LYS A 18 -1.57 8.65 -6.44
N CYS A 19 -0.40 9.27 -6.29
CA CYS A 19 -0.12 10.07 -5.11
C CYS A 19 -1.11 11.24 -5.00
N SER A 20 -1.87 11.30 -3.91
CA SER A 20 -2.85 12.37 -3.68
C SER A 20 -2.24 13.77 -3.50
N LYS A 21 -0.91 13.88 -3.38
CA LYS A 21 -0.19 15.15 -3.22
C LYS A 21 0.34 15.71 -4.54
N CYS A 22 0.86 14.86 -5.41
CA CYS A 22 1.59 15.28 -6.59
C CYS A 22 1.17 14.55 -7.88
N GLY A 23 0.18 13.66 -7.82
CA GLY A 23 -0.31 12.89 -8.98
C GLY A 23 0.67 11.85 -9.52
N GLY A 24 1.87 11.77 -8.94
CA GLY A 24 2.93 10.85 -9.35
C GLY A 24 2.64 9.38 -9.06
N PRO A 25 3.52 8.48 -9.55
CA PRO A 25 3.42 7.05 -9.28
C PRO A 25 3.58 6.74 -7.79
N LEU A 26 3.04 5.59 -7.41
CA LEU A 26 3.12 5.03 -6.07
C LEU A 26 3.73 3.63 -6.16
N GLU A 27 4.68 3.34 -5.29
CA GLU A 27 5.32 2.04 -5.17
C GLU A 27 4.65 1.22 -4.07
N ILE A 28 4.37 -0.06 -4.34
CA ILE A 28 3.70 -0.93 -3.35
C ILE A 28 4.71 -1.34 -2.29
N CYS A 29 4.42 -0.97 -1.04
CA CYS A 29 5.29 -1.26 0.10
C CYS A 29 4.79 -2.46 0.91
N LYS A 30 3.48 -2.54 1.15
CA LYS A 30 2.85 -3.61 1.93
C LYS A 30 1.45 -3.89 1.39
N VAL A 31 1.11 -5.15 1.21
CA VAL A 31 -0.27 -5.59 0.96
C VAL A 31 -0.66 -6.52 2.10
N TYR A 32 -1.80 -6.28 2.71
CA TYR A 32 -2.24 -7.06 3.85
C TYR A 32 -3.77 -7.17 3.90
N SER A 33 -4.25 -8.20 4.58
CA SER A 33 -5.69 -8.46 4.74
C SER A 33 -6.06 -8.53 6.22
N LYS A 34 -7.22 -7.97 6.58
CA LYS A 34 -7.88 -8.26 7.86
C LYS A 34 -8.94 -9.34 7.63
N ASN A 35 -9.16 -10.18 8.64
CA ASN A 35 -10.12 -11.29 8.58
C ASN A 35 -9.85 -12.28 7.43
N PHE A 36 -8.58 -12.66 7.24
CA PHE A 36 -8.16 -13.60 6.20
C PHE A 36 -9.02 -14.87 6.17
N MET A 37 -9.53 -15.23 4.98
CA MET A 37 -10.43 -16.38 4.74
C MET A 37 -11.79 -16.34 5.45
N LYS A 38 -12.23 -15.16 5.92
CA LYS A 38 -13.59 -14.97 6.46
C LYS A 38 -14.48 -14.19 5.48
N PRO A 39 -15.81 -14.27 5.60
CA PRO A 39 -16.74 -13.54 4.72
C PRO A 39 -16.57 -12.01 4.73
N ASN A 40 -15.99 -11.47 5.80
CA ASN A 40 -15.69 -10.05 5.99
C ASN A 40 -14.19 -9.75 5.81
N GLU A 41 -13.53 -10.45 4.89
CA GLU A 41 -12.14 -10.18 4.53
C GLU A 41 -12.01 -8.77 3.91
N GLU A 42 -11.05 -8.01 4.44
CA GLU A 42 -10.78 -6.64 4.00
C GLU A 42 -9.33 -6.53 3.52
N ILE A 43 -9.12 -5.97 2.33
CA ILE A 43 -7.79 -5.85 1.72
C ILE A 43 -7.30 -4.41 1.80
N TYR A 44 -6.03 -4.28 2.14
CA TYR A 44 -5.34 -3.02 2.31
C TYR A 44 -4.01 -3.02 1.55
N ALA A 45 -3.64 -1.85 1.05
CA ALA A 45 -2.35 -1.60 0.42
C ALA A 45 -1.73 -0.33 1.01
N SER A 46 -0.50 -0.44 1.50
CA SER A 46 0.36 0.72 1.77
C SER A 46 1.27 0.96 0.58
N MET A 47 1.27 2.18 0.07
CA MET A 47 2.06 2.58 -1.08
C MET A 47 2.78 3.90 -0.85
N LEU A 48 3.97 4.06 -1.40
CA LEU A 48 4.84 5.20 -1.16
C LEU A 48 5.08 6.01 -2.43
N CYS A 49 5.02 7.34 -2.30
CA CYS A 49 5.46 8.25 -3.35
C CYS A 49 6.87 8.76 -3.07
N PHE A 50 7.88 8.22 -3.77
CA PHE A 50 9.27 8.65 -3.61
C PHE A 50 9.52 10.11 -4.02
N ASN A 51 8.75 10.64 -4.96
CA ASN A 51 8.85 12.06 -5.34
C ASN A 51 8.54 13.00 -4.18
N CYS A 52 7.61 12.60 -3.31
CA CYS A 52 6.95 13.51 -2.36
C CYS A 52 7.19 13.08 -0.90
N GLY A 53 7.68 11.86 -0.66
CA GLY A 53 7.97 11.34 0.68
C GLY A 53 6.75 10.93 1.48
N PHE A 54 5.61 10.71 0.82
CA PHE A 54 4.33 10.38 1.47
C PHE A 54 3.94 8.93 1.26
N GLU A 55 3.54 8.28 2.34
CA GLU A 55 2.90 6.97 2.37
C GLU A 55 1.37 7.13 2.32
N HIS A 56 0.73 6.34 1.49
CA HIS A 56 -0.71 6.29 1.24
C HIS A 56 -1.24 4.92 1.60
N GLU A 57 -2.22 4.88 2.49
CA GLU A 57 -2.90 3.66 2.90
C GLU A 57 -4.26 3.59 2.23
N PHE A 58 -4.48 2.55 1.42
CA PHE A 58 -5.71 2.30 0.70
C PHE A 58 -6.42 1.04 1.20
N LYS A 59 -7.74 1.04 1.07
CA LYS A 59 -8.61 -0.13 1.26
C LYS A 59 -9.34 -0.44 -0.04
N LEU A 60 -9.34 -1.71 -0.43
CA LEU A 60 -10.18 -2.18 -1.54
C LEU A 60 -11.64 -2.24 -1.07
N LEU A 61 -12.51 -1.44 -1.68
CA LEU A 61 -13.93 -1.35 -1.33
C LEU A 61 -14.77 -2.30 -2.19
N SER A 62 -14.44 -2.37 -3.47
CA SER A 62 -14.99 -3.30 -4.46
C SER A 62 -13.97 -3.45 -5.60
N PRO A 63 -14.13 -4.40 -6.52
CA PRO A 63 -13.17 -4.59 -7.61
C PRO A 63 -12.92 -3.29 -8.41
N GLY A 64 -11.65 -2.89 -8.52
CA GLY A 64 -11.23 -1.64 -9.16
C GLY A 64 -11.50 -0.34 -8.37
N VAL A 65 -12.10 -0.40 -7.18
CA VAL A 65 -12.47 0.77 -6.37
C VAL A 65 -11.70 0.77 -5.05
N TRP A 66 -10.86 1.79 -4.89
CA TRP A 66 -9.99 1.95 -3.74
C TRP A 66 -10.33 3.22 -2.95
N GLY A 67 -10.52 3.06 -1.65
CA GLY A 67 -10.67 4.16 -0.70
C GLY A 67 -9.33 4.55 -0.10
N LEU A 68 -8.94 5.83 -0.22
CA LEU A 68 -7.79 6.37 0.50
C LEU A 68 -8.16 6.59 1.98
N LEU A 69 -7.50 5.86 2.87
CA LEU A 69 -7.75 5.92 4.31
C LEU A 69 -6.85 6.93 5.01
N LYS A 70 -5.56 6.92 4.68
CA LYS A 70 -4.57 7.72 5.39
C LYS A 70 -3.44 8.14 4.47
N VAL A 71 -2.89 9.32 4.76
CA VAL A 71 -1.66 9.83 4.14
C VAL A 71 -0.71 10.26 5.25
N LYS A 72 0.52 9.77 5.23
CA LYS A 72 1.56 10.10 6.22
C LYS A 72 2.79 10.62 5.52
N ASN A 73 3.39 11.70 6.04
CA ASN A 73 4.72 12.10 5.59
C ASN A 73 5.76 11.20 6.27
N VAL A 74 6.36 10.30 5.50
CA VAL A 74 7.41 9.41 6.00
C VAL A 74 8.81 9.95 5.68
N LYS A 75 8.94 11.02 4.88
CA LYS A 75 10.22 11.64 4.48
C LYS A 75 11.19 10.62 3.89
N VAL A 76 10.69 9.77 2.99
CA VAL A 76 11.45 8.72 2.31
C VAL A 76 11.35 8.95 0.81
N HIS A 77 12.49 9.09 0.15
CA HIS A 77 12.62 9.45 -1.26
C HIS A 77 13.26 8.36 -2.12
N SER A 78 13.65 7.24 -1.52
CA SER A 78 14.10 6.06 -2.26
C SER A 78 13.72 4.74 -1.55
N ILE A 79 13.83 3.63 -2.28
CA ILE A 79 13.56 2.31 -1.72
C ILE A 79 14.61 1.90 -0.68
N GLU A 80 15.86 2.35 -0.84
CA GLU A 80 16.92 2.13 0.13
C GLU A 80 16.59 2.82 1.45
N GLU A 81 16.20 4.10 1.40
CA GLU A 81 15.77 4.85 2.59
C GLU A 81 14.54 4.20 3.26
N TYR A 82 13.62 3.65 2.47
CA TYR A 82 12.47 2.91 2.99
C TYR A 82 12.93 1.66 3.75
N LEU A 83 13.76 0.83 3.10
CA LEU A 83 14.24 -0.42 3.68
C LEU A 83 15.08 -0.19 4.92
N GLU A 84 15.94 0.84 4.96
CA GLU A 84 16.73 1.19 6.14
C GLU A 84 15.85 1.62 7.31
N LYS A 85 14.86 2.48 7.04
CA LYS A 85 13.98 3.03 8.07
C LYS A 85 13.09 1.98 8.70
N PHE A 86 12.59 1.03 7.91
CA PHE A 86 11.61 0.05 8.36
C PHE A 86 12.20 -1.35 8.62
N ARG A 87 13.50 -1.57 8.36
CA ARG A 87 14.20 -2.86 8.58
C ARG A 87 13.98 -3.46 9.98
N GLY A 88 13.90 -2.62 11.00
CA GLY A 88 13.75 -3.03 12.40
C GLY A 88 12.31 -3.33 12.83
N GLU A 89 11.30 -2.93 12.06
CA GLU A 89 9.89 -3.20 12.37
C GLU A 89 9.46 -4.60 11.89
N PHE A 90 10.10 -5.14 10.84
CA PHE A 90 9.81 -6.48 10.30
C PHE A 90 10.26 -7.64 11.21
N VAL A 91 11.06 -7.39 12.26
CA VAL A 91 11.61 -8.43 13.16
C VAL A 91 10.76 -8.60 14.43
N LYS A 92 9.75 -7.75 14.67
CA LYS A 92 8.96 -7.76 15.91
C LYS A 92 7.57 -8.41 15.79
N GLU A 93 7.23 -8.98 14.65
CA GLU A 93 6.02 -9.79 14.47
C GLU A 93 6.38 -11.28 14.45
N GLU A 94 6.86 -11.81 15.59
CA GLU A 94 6.85 -13.25 15.94
C GLU A 94 6.12 -13.47 17.26
#